data_AF-A0A436DZI0-F1
#
_entry.id   AF-A0A436DZI0-F1
#
_cell.length_a   1.000
_cell.length_b   1.000
_cell.length_c   1.000
_cell.angle_alpha   90.00
_cell.angle_beta   90.00
_cell.angle_gamma   90.00
#
_symmetry.space_group_name_H-M   'P 1'
#
loop_
_entity.id
_entity.type
_entity.pdbx_description
1 polymer ?
#
loop_
_entity_poly.entity_id
_entity_poly.type
_entity_poly.pdbx_seq_one_letter_code
_entity_poly.pdbx_strand_id
1 'polypeptide(L)'
;VLATQTLIQRKAKNMLVRVDGQLPEGVTAKDIILAIIGEIGTAGGTGYVIEYAGEAIRALSMEGRMTICNMSIEGGARAGLIAADETTFAYVKDKPRAPKGASWDAALEYWKTLQSDEGAHFDKVIVLDAAKLPPIVSWGSSPEDVVSVQGIVPNPDDIADENKRTSKQRALDYMGLT
;
A
#
# COMPACT_ATOMS: atom_id res chain seq x y z
N VAL A 1 -15.03 10.39 -19.44
CA VAL A 1 -16.21 10.05 -18.60
C VAL A 1 -17.42 10.95 -18.87
N LEU A 2 -17.40 12.26 -18.62
CA LEU A 2 -18.63 13.08 -18.67
C LEU A 2 -19.28 13.19 -20.07
N ALA A 3 -18.49 13.34 -21.15
CA ALA A 3 -19.04 13.49 -22.50
C ALA A 3 -19.33 12.14 -23.20
N THR A 4 -18.51 11.12 -22.96
CA THR A 4 -18.53 9.86 -23.74
C THR A 4 -18.88 8.63 -22.92
N GLN A 5 -19.03 8.78 -21.58
CA GLN A 5 -19.20 7.69 -20.61
C GLN A 5 -18.16 6.57 -20.72
N THR A 6 -17.02 6.86 -21.35
CA THR A 6 -15.94 5.90 -21.60
C THR A 6 -14.60 6.44 -21.13
N LEU A 7 -13.69 5.52 -20.82
CA LEU A 7 -12.29 5.77 -20.51
C LEU A 7 -11.44 4.79 -21.31
N ILE A 8 -10.54 5.32 -22.14
CA ILE A 8 -9.52 4.50 -22.79
C ILE A 8 -8.47 4.15 -21.73
N GLN A 9 -8.40 2.88 -21.34
CA GLN A 9 -7.40 2.37 -20.39
C GLN A 9 -6.82 1.06 -20.89
N ARG A 10 -5.53 0.84 -20.61
CA ARG A 10 -4.91 -0.48 -20.75
C ARG A 10 -5.26 -1.30 -19.51
N LYS A 11 -5.58 -2.57 -19.70
CA LYS A 11 -5.81 -3.50 -18.58
C LYS A 11 -4.53 -3.61 -17.76
N ALA A 12 -4.61 -3.29 -16.47
CA ALA A 12 -3.52 -3.47 -15.54
C ALA A 12 -3.37 -4.96 -15.20
N LYS A 13 -2.14 -5.35 -14.86
CA LYS A 13 -1.81 -6.65 -14.28
C LYS A 13 -2.20 -6.69 -12.80
N ASN A 14 -2.37 -7.88 -12.25
CA ASN A 14 -2.71 -8.06 -10.84
C ASN A 14 -1.44 -8.29 -10.03
N MET A 15 -1.22 -7.49 -8.99
CA MET A 15 -0.17 -7.71 -8.01
C MET A 15 -0.78 -8.01 -6.65
N LEU A 16 -0.29 -9.03 -5.96
CA LEU A 16 -0.62 -9.31 -4.57
C LEU A 16 0.53 -8.87 -3.67
N VAL A 17 0.23 -8.06 -2.66
CA VAL A 17 1.12 -7.79 -1.54
C VAL A 17 0.50 -8.37 -0.28
N ARG A 18 1.05 -9.48 0.22
CA ARG A 18 0.56 -10.18 1.40
C ARG A 18 1.42 -9.86 2.62
N VAL A 19 0.82 -9.32 3.67
CA VAL A 19 1.50 -8.95 4.91
C VAL A 19 0.96 -9.81 6.05
N ASP A 20 1.73 -10.82 6.43
CA ASP A 20 1.33 -11.87 7.38
C ASP A 20 1.92 -11.61 8.78
N GLY A 21 1.22 -12.06 9.83
CA GLY A 21 1.62 -11.83 11.22
C GLY A 21 1.02 -10.56 11.84
N GLN A 22 1.45 -10.27 13.06
CA GLN A 22 0.99 -9.14 13.87
C GLN A 22 2.02 -8.02 13.89
N LEU A 23 1.55 -6.77 13.82
CA LEU A 23 2.43 -5.61 13.89
C LEU A 23 2.98 -5.44 15.33
N PRO A 24 4.28 -5.14 15.48
CA PRO A 24 4.85 -4.74 16.76
C PRO A 24 4.23 -3.45 17.29
N GLU A 25 4.37 -3.21 18.60
CA GLU A 25 3.92 -1.97 19.22
C GLU A 25 4.62 -0.76 18.57
N GLY A 26 3.84 0.29 18.31
CA GLY A 26 4.32 1.52 17.65
C GLY A 26 4.43 1.43 16.13
N VAL A 27 4.15 0.27 15.52
CA VAL A 27 4.13 0.09 14.07
C VAL A 27 2.70 0.23 13.55
N THR A 28 2.55 0.97 12.46
CA THR A 28 1.25 1.41 11.93
C THR A 28 1.08 1.07 10.45
N ALA A 29 -0.10 1.39 9.91
CA ALA A 29 -0.36 1.27 8.47
C ALA A 29 0.62 2.07 7.60
N LYS A 30 1.14 3.20 8.11
CA LYS A 30 2.14 4.01 7.41
C LYS A 30 3.44 3.24 7.24
N ASP A 31 3.88 2.53 8.27
CA ASP A 31 5.11 1.76 8.25
C ASP A 31 4.98 0.57 7.29
N ILE A 32 3.82 -0.10 7.26
CA ILE A 32 3.53 -1.16 6.27
C ILE A 32 3.73 -0.63 4.85
N ILE A 33 3.08 0.48 4.49
CA ILE A 33 3.14 0.96 3.10
C ILE A 33 4.52 1.52 2.74
N LEU A 34 5.23 2.14 3.68
CA LEU A 34 6.63 2.55 3.47
C LEU A 34 7.56 1.34 3.30
N ALA A 35 7.37 0.25 4.05
CA ALA A 35 8.12 -0.98 3.85
C ALA A 35 7.88 -1.57 2.46
N ILE A 36 6.62 -1.60 2.01
CA ILE A 36 6.25 -2.08 0.68
C ILE A 36 6.89 -1.22 -0.40
N ILE A 37 6.81 0.12 -0.30
CA ILE A 37 7.41 1.04 -1.27
C ILE A 37 8.94 0.93 -1.26
N GLY A 38 9.57 0.76 -0.10
CA GLY A 38 11.01 0.51 0.01
C GLY A 38 11.44 -0.79 -0.68
N GLU A 39 10.63 -1.85 -0.58
CA GLU A 39 10.88 -3.14 -1.21
C GLU A 39 10.71 -3.10 -2.74
N ILE A 40 9.63 -2.46 -3.23
CA ILE A 40 9.29 -2.49 -4.66
C ILE A 40 9.83 -1.29 -5.44
N GLY A 41 10.20 -0.22 -4.76
CA GLY A 41 10.55 1.09 -5.33
C GLY A 41 9.35 1.84 -5.89
N THR A 42 9.56 3.11 -6.25
CA THR A 42 8.53 4.00 -6.81
C THR A 42 7.96 3.55 -8.16
N ALA A 43 8.68 2.70 -8.89
CA ALA A 43 8.23 2.12 -10.15
C ALA A 43 7.71 0.68 -10.01
N GLY A 44 7.74 0.09 -8.81
CA GLY A 44 7.49 -1.33 -8.58
C GLY A 44 6.09 -1.82 -8.94
N GLY A 45 5.10 -0.94 -8.80
CA GLY A 45 3.69 -1.15 -9.15
C GLY A 45 3.31 -0.71 -10.56
N THR A 46 4.26 -0.21 -11.37
CA THR A 46 3.95 0.34 -12.71
C THR A 46 3.26 -0.70 -13.59
N GLY A 47 2.05 -0.39 -14.05
CA GLY A 47 1.23 -1.29 -14.88
C GLY A 47 0.42 -2.31 -14.09
N TYR A 48 0.43 -2.25 -12.76
CA TYR A 48 -0.34 -3.13 -11.88
C TYR A 48 -1.45 -2.39 -11.13
N VAL A 49 -2.47 -3.14 -10.73
CA VAL A 49 -3.30 -2.84 -9.56
C VAL A 49 -2.82 -3.75 -8.44
N ILE A 50 -2.59 -3.17 -7.26
CA ILE A 50 -2.12 -3.90 -6.10
C ILE A 50 -3.32 -4.29 -5.22
N GLU A 51 -3.44 -5.56 -4.91
CA GLU A 51 -4.27 -6.06 -3.82
C GLU A 51 -3.40 -6.24 -2.57
N TYR A 52 -3.79 -5.62 -1.46
CA TYR A 52 -3.17 -5.81 -0.17
C TYR A 52 -3.98 -6.80 0.65
N ALA A 53 -3.31 -7.86 1.09
CA ALA A 53 -3.92 -8.95 1.84
C ALA A 53 -3.02 -9.39 3.00
N GLY A 54 -3.47 -10.39 3.74
CA GLY A 54 -2.75 -10.93 4.89
C GLY A 54 -3.32 -10.44 6.22
N GLU A 55 -2.83 -11.07 7.29
CA GLU A 55 -3.33 -10.86 8.64
C GLU A 55 -3.19 -9.41 9.11
N ALA A 56 -2.03 -8.79 8.88
CA ALA A 56 -1.77 -7.43 9.30
C ALA A 56 -2.70 -6.44 8.60
N ILE A 57 -2.99 -6.63 7.30
CA ILE A 57 -3.91 -5.76 6.53
C ILE A 57 -5.34 -5.88 7.05
N ARG A 58 -5.80 -7.10 7.34
CA ARG A 58 -7.15 -7.33 7.90
C ARG A 58 -7.30 -6.71 9.29
N ALA A 59 -6.25 -6.73 10.10
CA ALA A 59 -6.25 -6.15 11.44
C ALA A 59 -6.31 -4.61 11.47
N LEU A 60 -6.07 -3.92 10.34
CA LEU A 60 -6.12 -2.46 10.28
C LEU A 60 -7.56 -1.93 10.38
N SER A 61 -7.68 -0.76 11.01
CA SER A 61 -8.88 0.08 10.89
C SER A 61 -9.09 0.55 9.44
N MET A 62 -10.27 1.08 9.14
CA MET A 62 -10.54 1.63 7.81
C MET A 62 -9.61 2.80 7.44
N GLU A 63 -9.24 3.65 8.40
CA GLU A 63 -8.28 4.74 8.18
C GLU A 63 -6.88 4.21 7.83
N GLY A 64 -6.47 3.13 8.49
CA GLY A 64 -5.22 2.44 8.16
C GLY A 64 -5.24 1.87 6.74
N ARG A 65 -6.35 1.25 6.34
CA ARG A 65 -6.55 0.76 4.96
C ARG A 65 -6.54 1.89 3.94
N MET A 66 -7.18 3.03 4.25
CA MET A 66 -7.14 4.22 3.40
C MET A 66 -5.71 4.77 3.27
N THR A 67 -4.90 4.72 4.33
CA THR A 67 -3.49 5.14 4.29
C THR A 67 -2.69 4.27 3.31
N ILE A 68 -2.87 2.95 3.36
CA ILE A 68 -2.21 2.02 2.43
C ILE A 68 -2.67 2.26 0.99
N CYS A 69 -3.98 2.29 0.74
CA CYS A 69 -4.51 2.49 -0.61
C CYS A 69 -4.17 3.86 -1.18
N ASN A 70 -4.14 4.91 -0.36
CA ASN A 70 -3.70 6.25 -0.76
C ASN A 70 -2.28 6.21 -1.31
N MET A 71 -1.38 5.51 -0.63
CA MET A 71 0.03 5.48 -0.97
C MET A 71 0.41 4.47 -2.07
N SER A 72 -0.59 3.85 -2.72
CA SER A 72 -0.34 2.92 -3.84
C SER A 72 0.23 3.64 -5.07
N ILE A 73 -0.08 4.93 -5.24
CA ILE A 73 0.43 5.72 -6.36
C ILE A 73 1.92 6.03 -6.20
N GLU A 74 2.41 6.19 -4.96
CA GLU A 74 3.83 6.39 -4.63
C GLU A 74 4.67 5.13 -4.93
N GLY A 75 4.08 3.95 -4.82
CA GLY A 75 4.67 2.69 -5.32
C GLY A 75 4.52 2.49 -6.83
N GLY A 76 3.94 3.46 -7.55
CA GLY A 76 3.74 3.42 -9.01
C GLY A 76 2.53 2.62 -9.47
N ALA A 77 1.70 2.13 -8.56
CA ALA A 77 0.52 1.35 -8.91
C ALA A 77 -0.64 2.23 -9.40
N ARG A 78 -1.48 1.67 -10.27
CA ARG A 78 -2.66 2.35 -10.79
C ARG A 78 -3.74 2.54 -9.73
N ALA A 79 -3.88 1.55 -8.85
CA ALA A 79 -4.82 1.54 -7.73
C ALA A 79 -4.36 0.53 -6.68
N GLY A 80 -4.84 0.73 -5.45
CA GLY A 80 -4.73 -0.20 -4.33
C GLY A 80 -6.11 -0.72 -3.93
N LEU A 81 -6.21 -2.02 -3.68
CA LEU A 81 -7.43 -2.72 -3.28
C LEU A 81 -7.20 -3.47 -1.97
N ILE A 82 -8.18 -3.42 -1.08
CA ILE A 82 -8.28 -4.26 0.12
C ILE A 82 -9.68 -4.86 0.11
N ALA A 83 -9.79 -6.18 0.29
CA ALA A 83 -11.06 -6.86 0.31
C ALA A 83 -11.99 -6.28 1.40
N ALA A 84 -13.28 -6.17 1.06
CA ALA A 84 -14.27 -5.68 2.01
C ALA A 84 -14.61 -6.78 3.03
N ASP A 85 -14.68 -6.40 4.29
CA ASP A 85 -14.93 -7.29 5.43
C ASP A 85 -15.73 -6.58 6.52
N GLU A 86 -15.89 -7.22 7.68
CA GLU A 86 -16.63 -6.70 8.83
C GLU A 86 -16.17 -5.31 9.25
N THR A 87 -14.87 -5.02 9.22
CA THR A 87 -14.31 -3.69 9.53
C THR A 87 -14.82 -2.65 8.54
N THR A 88 -14.85 -3.01 7.26
CA THR A 88 -15.36 -2.15 6.19
C THR A 88 -16.86 -1.90 6.36
N PHE A 89 -17.62 -2.96 6.63
CA PHE A 89 -19.07 -2.87 6.82
C PHE A 89 -19.43 -2.03 8.04
N ALA A 90 -18.75 -2.26 9.17
CA ALA A 90 -18.95 -1.51 10.40
C ALA A 90 -18.65 -0.02 10.20
N TYR A 91 -17.60 0.32 9.45
CA TYR A 91 -17.25 1.71 9.15
C TYR A 91 -18.28 2.41 8.27
N VAL A 92 -18.82 1.72 7.26
CA VAL A 92 -19.83 2.30 6.35
C VAL A 92 -21.19 2.38 7.04
N LYS A 93 -21.49 1.47 7.95
CA LYS A 93 -22.76 1.46 8.69
C LYS A 93 -23.00 2.83 9.33
N ASP A 94 -24.24 3.29 9.22
CA ASP A 94 -24.70 4.55 9.79
C ASP A 94 -24.09 5.86 9.23
N LYS A 95 -23.20 5.78 8.23
CA LYS A 95 -22.77 6.97 7.50
C LYS A 95 -23.95 7.65 6.79
N PRO A 96 -23.92 8.99 6.59
CA PRO A 96 -25.07 9.74 6.06
C PRO A 96 -25.62 9.25 4.72
N ARG A 97 -24.78 8.62 3.89
CA ARG A 97 -25.15 8.08 2.57
C ARG A 97 -25.14 6.55 2.50
N ALA A 98 -25.00 5.88 3.64
CA ALA A 98 -25.06 4.43 3.68
C ALA A 98 -26.50 3.96 3.37
N PRO A 99 -26.66 2.83 2.66
CA PRO A 99 -27.99 2.25 2.45
C PRO A 99 -28.62 1.88 3.81
N LYS A 100 -29.96 1.80 3.83
CA LYS A 100 -30.76 1.57 5.04
C LYS A 100 -31.77 0.45 4.81
N GLY A 101 -32.18 -0.22 5.90
CA GLY A 101 -33.19 -1.30 5.85
C GLY A 101 -32.81 -2.40 4.86
N ALA A 102 -33.77 -2.86 4.07
CA ALA A 102 -33.53 -3.93 3.08
C ALA A 102 -32.42 -3.62 2.07
N SER A 103 -32.21 -2.34 1.72
CA SER A 103 -31.11 -1.95 0.82
C SER A 103 -29.73 -2.12 1.47
N TRP A 104 -29.64 -2.02 2.80
CA TRP A 104 -28.41 -2.32 3.55
C TRP A 104 -28.10 -3.82 3.50
N ASP A 105 -29.11 -4.65 3.73
CA ASP A 105 -28.95 -6.10 3.72
C ASP A 105 -28.51 -6.62 2.34
N ALA A 106 -29.15 -6.13 1.27
CA ALA A 106 -28.76 -6.45 -0.11
C ALA A 106 -27.35 -5.94 -0.45
N ALA A 107 -26.98 -4.75 0.02
CA ALA A 107 -25.63 -4.22 -0.18
C ALA A 107 -24.58 -5.04 0.56
N LEU A 108 -24.86 -5.48 1.79
CA LEU A 108 -23.97 -6.36 2.55
C LEU A 108 -23.77 -7.71 1.87
N GLU A 109 -24.84 -8.34 1.36
CA GLU A 109 -24.73 -9.59 0.62
C GLU A 109 -23.81 -9.44 -0.60
N TYR A 110 -23.97 -8.35 -1.36
CA TYR A 110 -23.09 -8.06 -2.48
C TYR A 110 -21.66 -7.73 -2.05
N TRP A 111 -21.45 -6.88 -1.04
CA TRP A 111 -20.10 -6.49 -0.63
C TRP A 111 -19.28 -7.66 -0.09
N LYS A 112 -19.92 -8.68 0.51
CA LYS A 112 -19.26 -9.93 0.91
C LYS A 112 -18.69 -10.72 -0.28
N THR A 113 -19.14 -10.46 -1.50
CA THR A 113 -18.55 -11.06 -2.72
C THR A 113 -17.38 -10.25 -3.27
N LEU A 114 -17.04 -9.09 -2.69
CA LEU A 114 -15.96 -8.22 -3.16
C LEU A 114 -14.62 -8.61 -2.56
N GLN A 115 -14.24 -9.86 -2.79
CA GLN A 115 -12.94 -10.43 -2.44
C GLN A 115 -12.43 -11.27 -3.60
N SER A 116 -11.13 -11.48 -3.67
CA SER A 116 -10.53 -12.36 -4.67
C SER A 116 -10.92 -13.82 -4.43
N ASP A 117 -11.19 -14.53 -5.52
CA ASP A 117 -11.53 -15.96 -5.49
C ASP A 117 -10.35 -16.79 -5.00
N GLU A 118 -10.65 -17.95 -4.39
CA GLU A 118 -9.62 -18.92 -4.04
C GLU A 118 -8.88 -19.38 -5.31
N GLY A 119 -7.55 -19.31 -5.29
CA GLY A 119 -6.73 -19.66 -6.46
C GLY A 119 -6.66 -18.58 -7.55
N ALA A 120 -7.12 -17.35 -7.27
CA ALA A 120 -6.96 -16.22 -8.19
C ALA A 120 -5.51 -16.03 -8.63
N HIS A 121 -5.31 -15.76 -9.93
CA HIS A 121 -4.00 -15.55 -10.50
C HIS A 121 -3.52 -14.10 -10.28
N PHE A 122 -2.30 -13.98 -9.77
CA PHE A 122 -1.57 -12.71 -9.65
C PHE A 122 -0.29 -12.78 -10.49
N ASP A 123 -0.07 -11.78 -11.32
CA ASP A 123 1.11 -11.65 -12.17
C ASP A 123 2.39 -11.46 -11.34
N LYS A 124 2.27 -10.89 -10.13
CA LYS A 124 3.36 -10.69 -9.17
C LYS A 124 2.85 -10.85 -7.74
N VAL A 125 3.62 -11.53 -6.90
CA VAL A 125 3.33 -11.73 -5.49
C VAL A 125 4.53 -11.28 -4.66
N ILE A 126 4.25 -10.48 -3.63
CA ILE A 126 5.22 -10.02 -2.63
C ILE A 126 4.68 -10.42 -1.26
N VAL A 127 5.54 -10.95 -0.39
CA VAL A 127 5.17 -11.39 0.95
C VAL A 127 6.06 -10.70 1.98
N LEU A 128 5.45 -10.02 2.95
CA LEU A 128 6.13 -9.37 4.07
C LEU A 128 5.71 -10.02 5.38
N ASP A 129 6.64 -10.08 6.32
CA ASP A 129 6.42 -10.52 7.70
C ASP A 129 6.21 -9.30 8.59
N ALA A 130 4.97 -9.08 9.03
CA ALA A 130 4.57 -7.93 9.83
C ALA A 130 5.34 -7.84 11.15
N ALA A 131 5.68 -8.99 11.76
CA ALA A 131 6.37 -9.04 13.04
C ALA A 131 7.82 -8.53 12.98
N LYS A 132 8.38 -8.43 11.76
CA LYS A 132 9.73 -7.90 11.51
C LYS A 132 9.73 -6.45 11.07
N LEU A 133 8.56 -5.81 10.91
CA LEU A 133 8.50 -4.41 10.52
C LEU A 133 8.87 -3.52 11.71
N PRO A 134 9.92 -2.68 11.59
CA PRO A 134 10.16 -1.62 12.55
C PRO A 134 9.26 -0.42 12.23
N PRO A 135 9.19 0.59 13.11
CA PRO A 135 8.75 1.93 12.70
C PRO A 135 9.67 2.47 11.61
N ILE A 136 9.12 3.03 10.54
CA ILE A 136 9.81 3.46 9.32
C ILE A 136 9.55 4.95 9.05
N VAL A 137 10.59 5.63 8.58
CA VAL A 137 10.51 7.02 8.11
C VAL A 137 11.07 7.12 6.69
N SER A 138 10.43 7.94 5.86
CA SER A 138 11.02 8.40 4.61
C SER A 138 11.95 9.57 4.89
N TRP A 139 13.23 9.44 4.56
CA TRP A 139 14.27 10.44 4.90
C TRP A 139 14.74 11.27 3.71
N GLY A 140 14.51 10.81 2.46
CA GLY A 140 15.04 11.44 1.26
C GLY A 140 14.01 12.26 0.47
N SER A 141 14.30 12.49 -0.80
CA SER A 141 13.43 13.23 -1.72
C SER A 141 12.51 12.33 -2.54
N SER A 142 12.63 11.00 -2.39
CA SER A 142 11.74 10.00 -2.97
C SER A 142 11.02 9.19 -1.89
N PRO A 143 9.75 8.78 -2.09
CA PRO A 143 9.04 7.91 -1.16
C PRO A 143 9.68 6.54 -0.92
N GLU A 144 10.56 6.07 -1.82
CA GLU A 144 11.34 4.83 -1.63
C GLU A 144 12.58 5.03 -0.75
N ASP A 145 12.93 6.28 -0.43
CA ASP A 145 14.04 6.61 0.47
C ASP A 145 13.60 6.41 1.92
N VAL A 146 13.49 5.14 2.33
CA VAL A 146 13.00 4.75 3.64
C VAL A 146 14.09 4.11 4.49
N VAL A 147 14.04 4.34 5.80
CA VAL A 147 14.85 3.66 6.82
C VAL A 147 13.99 3.40 8.05
N SER A 148 14.39 2.44 8.88
CA SER A 148 13.80 2.36 10.22
C SER A 148 14.13 3.62 11.02
N VAL A 149 13.28 3.99 11.98
CA VAL A 149 13.52 5.16 12.85
C VAL A 149 14.85 5.04 13.62
N GLN A 150 15.31 3.83 13.89
CA GLN A 150 16.61 3.54 14.53
C GLN A 150 17.74 3.28 13.52
N GLY A 151 17.44 3.41 12.22
CA GLY A 151 18.35 3.09 11.13
C GLY A 151 19.32 4.22 10.81
N ILE A 152 20.18 3.95 9.83
CA ILE A 152 21.17 4.90 9.32
C ILE A 152 20.84 5.15 7.85
N VAL A 153 20.86 6.42 7.43
CA VAL A 153 20.73 6.78 6.01
C VAL A 153 21.91 6.21 5.20
N PRO A 154 21.70 5.81 3.94
CA PRO A 154 22.75 5.16 3.16
C PRO A 154 23.91 6.11 2.88
N ASN A 155 25.13 5.61 3.08
CA ASN A 155 26.34 6.29 2.63
C ASN A 155 26.46 6.15 1.10
N PRO A 156 26.48 7.26 0.32
CA PRO A 156 26.59 7.20 -1.13
C PRO A 156 27.86 6.48 -1.63
N ASP A 157 28.96 6.52 -0.87
CA ASP A 157 30.23 5.89 -1.26
C ASP A 157 30.12 4.36 -1.35
N ASP A 158 29.19 3.75 -0.61
CA ASP A 158 28.95 2.31 -0.62
C ASP A 158 28.04 1.86 -1.78
N ILE A 159 27.48 2.80 -2.55
CA ILE A 159 26.56 2.52 -3.66
C ILE A 159 27.35 2.37 -4.96
N ALA A 160 27.34 1.19 -5.56
CA ALA A 160 28.06 0.92 -6.81
C ALA A 160 27.46 1.65 -8.04
N ASP A 161 26.13 1.71 -8.13
CA ASP A 161 25.43 2.37 -9.24
C ASP A 161 25.55 3.89 -9.15
N GLU A 162 26.16 4.49 -10.16
CA GLU A 162 26.48 5.92 -10.17
C GLU A 162 25.22 6.81 -10.12
N ASN A 163 24.16 6.43 -10.85
CA ASN A 163 22.91 7.20 -10.84
C ASN A 163 22.25 7.19 -9.45
N LYS A 164 22.19 6.02 -8.80
CA LYS A 164 21.69 5.89 -7.43
C LYS A 164 22.56 6.66 -6.46
N ARG A 165 23.89 6.56 -6.56
CA ARG A 165 24.83 7.32 -5.73
C ARG A 165 24.56 8.82 -5.81
N THR A 166 24.54 9.38 -7.02
CA THR A 166 24.25 10.81 -7.24
C THR A 166 22.85 11.20 -6.77
N SER A 167 21.87 10.31 -6.89
CA SER A 167 20.53 10.56 -6.35
C SER A 167 20.52 10.63 -4.83
N LYS A 168 21.17 9.68 -4.14
CA LYS A 168 21.23 9.66 -2.66
C LYS A 168 22.05 10.82 -2.12
N GLN A 169 23.17 11.17 -2.74
CA GLN A 169 23.95 12.35 -2.36
C GLN A 169 23.09 13.62 -2.40
N ARG A 170 22.38 13.85 -3.51
CA ARG A 170 21.48 15.01 -3.62
C ARG A 170 20.36 15.00 -2.58
N ALA A 171 19.82 13.83 -2.24
CA ALA A 171 18.81 13.70 -1.20
C ALA A 171 19.38 14.06 0.19
N LEU A 172 20.58 13.58 0.52
CA LEU A 172 21.27 13.93 1.77
C LEU A 172 21.55 15.43 1.86
N ASP A 173 22.11 16.02 0.80
CA ASP A 173 22.41 17.46 0.74
C ASP A 173 21.14 18.31 0.91
N TYR A 174 20.04 17.91 0.25
CA TYR A 174 18.75 18.60 0.34
C TYR A 174 18.15 18.54 1.75
N MET A 175 18.28 17.38 2.41
CA MET A 175 17.72 17.13 3.73
C MET A 175 18.61 17.63 4.87
N GLY A 176 19.87 18.00 4.57
CA GLY A 176 20.85 18.40 5.57
C GLY A 176 21.32 17.24 6.45
N LEU A 177 21.39 16.03 5.89
CA LEU A 177 21.83 14.82 6.58
C LEU A 177 23.27 14.45 6.18
N THR A 178 24.02 13.87 7.11
CA THR A 178 25.43 13.47 6.92
C THR A 178 25.64 12.01 7.28
#